data_AF-A0A2W5EY85-F1
#
_entry.id   AF-A0A2W5EY85-F1
#
_cell.length_a   1.000
_cell.length_b   1.000
_cell.length_c   1.000
_cell.angle_alpha   90.00
_cell.angle_beta   90.00
_cell.angle_gamma   90.00
#
_symmetry.space_group_name_H-M   'P 1'
#
loop_
_entity.id
_entity.type
_entity.pdbx_description
1 polymer ?
#
loop_
_entity_poly.entity_id
_entity_poly.type
_entity_poly.pdbx_seq_one_letter_code
_entity_poly.pdbx_strand_id
1 'polypeptide(L)'
;MVAAAKEIGQHSHLSEKEMDILAVAAWFHDSGYIHTYKGHEEESKKIAKAYLEQCHCDSSFIASVLACIEATKFPQRPGGILEKVLCDADLYHFTKTSYPQYAKAIRKEFEEFLGRMYSDEEWQHVNAAQLAEHGYCTEYGKSVLSRFKELNVELLYKKKNNN
;
A
#
# COMPACT_ATOMS: atom_id res chain seq x y z
N MET A 1 -4.57 -3.02 -5.39
CA MET A 1 -3.35 -3.76 -5.04
C MET A 1 -2.77 -4.58 -6.20
N VAL A 2 -3.31 -5.76 -6.55
CA VAL A 2 -2.67 -6.69 -7.54
C VAL A 2 -2.38 -6.06 -8.90
N ALA A 3 -3.35 -5.34 -9.48
CA ALA A 3 -3.15 -4.67 -10.77
C ALA A 3 -2.04 -3.60 -10.71
N ALA A 4 -1.93 -2.86 -9.60
CA ALA A 4 -0.89 -1.88 -9.37
C ALA A 4 0.49 -2.55 -9.22
N ALA A 5 0.58 -3.63 -8.42
CA ALA A 5 1.80 -4.41 -8.28
C ALA A 5 2.27 -4.97 -9.63
N LYS A 6 1.32 -5.42 -10.47
CA LYS A 6 1.62 -5.88 -11.83
C LYS A 6 2.17 -4.76 -12.72
N GLU A 7 1.52 -3.60 -12.73
CA GLU A 7 1.96 -2.44 -13.51
C GLU A 7 3.36 -1.97 -13.11
N ILE A 8 3.59 -1.75 -11.82
CA ILE A 8 4.88 -1.28 -11.32
C ILE A 8 5.97 -2.35 -11.53
N GLY A 9 5.64 -3.63 -11.34
CA GLY A 9 6.57 -4.74 -11.56
C GLY A 9 7.01 -4.88 -13.02
N GLN A 10 6.10 -4.67 -13.97
CA GLN A 10 6.42 -4.62 -15.40
C GLN A 10 7.37 -3.47 -15.74
N HIS A 11 7.12 -2.29 -15.20
CA HIS A 11 8.01 -1.12 -15.36
C HIS A 11 9.34 -1.29 -14.63
N SER A 12 9.42 -2.19 -13.64
CA SER A 12 10.65 -2.55 -12.93
C SER A 12 11.39 -3.73 -13.59
N HIS A 13 10.93 -4.19 -14.76
CA HIS A 13 11.51 -5.30 -15.53
C HIS A 13 11.64 -6.61 -14.75
N LEU A 14 10.69 -6.88 -13.85
CA LEU A 14 10.69 -8.12 -13.08
C LEU A 14 10.36 -9.33 -13.95
N SER A 15 11.02 -10.45 -13.64
CA SER A 15 10.77 -11.75 -14.26
C SER A 15 9.39 -12.30 -13.91
N GLU A 16 8.89 -13.26 -14.69
CA GLU A 16 7.59 -13.90 -14.43
C GLU A 16 7.49 -14.49 -13.02
N LYS A 17 8.55 -15.15 -12.54
CA LYS A 17 8.62 -15.69 -11.17
C LYS A 17 8.52 -14.60 -10.10
N GLU A 18 9.15 -13.45 -10.32
CA GLU A 18 9.06 -12.29 -9.43
C GLU A 18 7.66 -11.67 -9.45
N MET A 19 7.00 -11.66 -10.61
CA MET A 19 5.62 -11.20 -10.75
C MET A 19 4.64 -12.11 -10.00
N ASP A 20 4.87 -13.42 -10.00
CA ASP A 20 4.06 -14.37 -9.22
C ASP A 20 4.19 -14.13 -7.71
N ILE A 21 5.40 -13.87 -7.22
CA ILE A 21 5.64 -13.50 -5.82
C ILE A 21 4.84 -12.24 -5.46
N LEU A 22 4.90 -11.21 -6.30
CA LEU A 22 4.17 -9.96 -6.09
C LEU A 22 2.65 -10.16 -6.10
N ALA A 23 2.13 -10.95 -7.04
CA ALA A 23 0.69 -11.22 -7.13
C ALA A 23 0.17 -11.92 -5.87
N VAL A 24 0.89 -12.94 -5.40
CA VAL A 24 0.54 -13.66 -4.18
C VAL A 24 0.65 -12.75 -2.95
N ALA A 25 1.75 -12.00 -2.80
CA ALA A 25 1.90 -11.07 -1.69
C ALA A 25 0.79 -10.00 -1.69
N ALA A 26 0.44 -9.46 -2.86
CA ALA A 26 -0.64 -8.49 -3.03
C ALA A 26 -2.02 -9.05 -2.62
N TRP A 27 -2.31 -10.33 -2.90
CA TRP A 27 -3.55 -10.97 -2.45
C TRP A 27 -3.63 -11.11 -0.92
N PHE A 28 -2.50 -11.39 -0.27
CA PHE A 28 -2.49 -11.72 1.15
C PHE A 28 -2.13 -10.56 2.10
N HIS A 29 -1.52 -9.46 1.63
CA HIS A 29 -0.91 -8.45 2.51
C HIS A 29 -1.83 -7.92 3.63
N ASP A 30 -3.12 -7.76 3.34
CA ASP A 30 -4.14 -7.24 4.25
C ASP A 30 -5.10 -8.32 4.80
N SER A 31 -4.85 -9.60 4.52
CA SER A 31 -5.73 -10.70 4.96
C SER A 31 -5.82 -10.82 6.48
N GLY A 32 -4.81 -10.35 7.22
CA GLY A 32 -4.75 -10.34 8.67
C GLY A 32 -5.70 -9.37 9.36
N TYR A 33 -6.34 -8.44 8.63
CA TYR A 33 -7.36 -7.55 9.20
C TYR A 33 -8.54 -8.30 9.82
N ILE A 34 -8.77 -9.55 9.41
CA ILE A 34 -9.77 -10.43 10.03
C ILE A 34 -9.49 -10.75 11.51
N HIS A 35 -8.25 -10.57 11.97
CA HIS A 35 -7.80 -10.92 13.31
C HIS A 35 -7.42 -9.69 14.14
N THR A 36 -6.69 -8.74 13.56
CA THR A 36 -6.26 -7.51 14.24
C THR A 36 -6.16 -6.37 13.26
N TYR A 37 -6.40 -5.15 13.73
CA TYR A 37 -6.18 -3.95 12.91
C TYR A 37 -4.71 -3.54 12.89
N LYS A 38 -4.13 -3.35 14.08
CA LYS A 38 -2.71 -3.00 14.22
C LYS A 38 -1.87 -4.27 14.24
N GLY A 39 -0.85 -4.32 13.37
CA GLY A 39 0.00 -5.50 13.20
C GLY A 39 -0.68 -6.61 12.39
N HIS A 40 -1.65 -6.26 11.54
CA HIS A 40 -2.34 -7.21 10.66
C HIS A 40 -1.36 -7.92 9.73
N GLU A 41 -0.23 -7.31 9.38
CA GLU A 41 0.80 -7.86 8.51
C GLU A 41 1.41 -9.16 9.09
N GLU A 42 1.55 -9.25 10.42
CA GLU A 42 2.00 -10.49 11.09
C GLU A 42 0.98 -11.62 10.93
N GLU A 43 -0.31 -11.30 11.05
CA GLU A 43 -1.38 -12.27 10.84
C GLU A 43 -1.54 -12.63 9.35
N SER A 44 -1.42 -11.67 8.44
CA SER A 44 -1.39 -11.86 6.99
C SER A 44 -0.27 -12.82 6.58
N LYS A 45 0.93 -12.69 7.14
CA LYS A 45 2.03 -13.63 6.90
C LYS A 45 1.71 -15.04 7.38
N LYS A 46 1.07 -15.20 8.53
CA LYS A 46 0.66 -16.53 9.02
C LYS A 46 -0.36 -17.18 8.09
N ILE A 47 -1.36 -16.42 7.65
CA ILE A 47 -2.38 -16.87 6.70
C ILE A 47 -1.73 -17.28 5.37
N ALA A 48 -0.90 -16.41 4.79
CA ALA A 48 -0.19 -16.68 3.55
C ALA A 48 0.71 -17.91 3.66
N LYS A 49 1.51 -18.00 4.73
CA LYS A 49 2.42 -19.14 4.96
C LYS A 49 1.66 -20.46 5.02
N ALA A 50 0.60 -20.53 5.85
CA ALA A 50 -0.18 -21.76 6.01
C ALA A 50 -0.81 -22.21 4.69
N TYR A 51 -1.38 -21.28 3.92
CA TYR A 51 -1.95 -21.57 2.61
C TYR A 51 -0.89 -22.07 1.62
N LEU A 52 0.25 -21.40 1.52
CA LEU A 52 1.31 -21.76 0.56
C LEU A 52 2.00 -23.08 0.92
N GLU A 53 2.17 -23.38 2.21
CA GLU A 53 2.67 -24.69 2.67
C GLU A 53 1.69 -25.81 2.31
N GLN A 54 0.37 -25.58 2.45
CA GLN A 54 -0.67 -26.51 2.03
C GLN A 54 -0.67 -26.72 0.51
N CYS A 55 -0.33 -25.69 -0.27
CA CYS A 55 -0.14 -25.79 -1.72
C CYS A 55 1.21 -26.42 -2.12
N HIS A 56 2.04 -26.85 -1.17
CA HIS A 56 3.37 -27.42 -1.40
C HIS A 56 4.31 -26.48 -2.19
N CYS A 57 4.21 -25.16 -1.97
CA CYS A 57 5.11 -24.19 -2.59
C CYS A 57 6.53 -24.26 -1.99
N ASP A 58 7.53 -23.91 -2.80
CA ASP A 58 8.94 -23.88 -2.38
C ASP A 58 9.18 -22.90 -1.23
N SER A 59 10.02 -23.28 -0.27
CA SER A 59 10.32 -22.43 0.90
C SER A 59 10.92 -21.07 0.53
N SER A 60 11.68 -20.99 -0.57
CA SER A 60 12.24 -19.73 -1.07
C SER A 60 11.14 -18.79 -1.61
N PHE A 61 10.15 -19.34 -2.32
CA PHE A 61 9.00 -18.58 -2.80
C PHE A 61 8.18 -18.04 -1.63
N ILE A 62 7.87 -18.90 -0.66
CA ILE A 62 7.15 -18.52 0.57
C ILE A 62 7.91 -17.40 1.28
N ALA A 63 9.21 -17.56 1.51
CA ALA A 63 10.01 -16.54 2.17
C ALA A 63 9.95 -15.17 1.46
N SER A 64 10.02 -15.14 0.13
CA SER A 64 9.90 -13.91 -0.65
C SER A 64 8.51 -13.27 -0.54
N VAL A 65 7.43 -14.05 -0.58
CA VAL A 65 6.06 -13.56 -0.38
C VAL A 65 5.93 -12.91 1.00
N LEU A 66 6.40 -13.60 2.05
CA LEU A 66 6.30 -13.11 3.43
C LEU A 66 7.15 -11.84 3.66
N ALA A 67 8.32 -11.74 3.03
CA ALA A 67 9.14 -10.53 3.09
C ALA A 67 8.45 -9.33 2.44
N CYS A 68 7.78 -9.54 1.30
CA CYS A 68 7.00 -8.49 0.65
C CYS A 68 5.85 -8.01 1.56
N ILE A 69 5.10 -8.92 2.18
CA ILE A 69 4.02 -8.57 3.12
C ILE A 69 4.59 -7.81 4.33
N GLU A 70 5.72 -8.22 4.91
CA GLU A 70 6.32 -7.48 6.03
C GLU A 70 6.68 -6.05 5.66
N ALA A 71 7.13 -5.81 4.42
CA ALA A 71 7.58 -4.50 3.99
C ALA A 71 6.46 -3.45 3.91
N THR A 72 5.18 -3.86 3.79
CA THR A 72 4.03 -2.95 3.77
C THR A 72 3.71 -2.35 5.14
N LYS A 73 4.24 -2.95 6.21
CA LYS A 73 4.06 -2.48 7.59
C LYS A 73 4.55 -1.04 7.77
N PHE A 74 3.70 -0.19 8.31
CA PHE A 74 4.01 1.23 8.44
C PHE A 74 4.87 1.56 9.69
N PRO A 75 5.94 2.37 9.58
CA PRO A 75 6.48 2.95 8.35
C PRO A 75 7.22 1.91 7.50
N GLN A 76 6.97 1.94 6.19
CA GLN A 76 7.50 0.96 5.22
C GLN A 76 9.04 0.97 5.20
N ARG A 77 9.65 -0.22 5.15
CA ARG A 77 11.11 -0.40 5.10
C ARG A 77 11.52 -1.50 4.11
N PRO A 78 11.31 -1.29 2.80
CA PRO A 78 11.62 -2.31 1.80
C PRO A 78 13.14 -2.49 1.62
N GLY A 79 13.61 -3.72 1.76
CA GLY A 79 15.00 -4.16 1.57
C GLY A 79 15.34 -4.57 0.13
N GLY A 80 14.35 -4.96 -0.67
CA GLY A 80 14.53 -5.43 -2.05
C GLY A 80 13.59 -4.79 -3.07
N ILE A 81 13.83 -5.05 -4.37
CA ILE A 81 12.97 -4.50 -5.44
C ILE A 81 11.52 -4.95 -5.32
N LEU A 82 11.27 -6.23 -5.00
CA LEU A 82 9.91 -6.77 -4.84
C LEU A 82 9.14 -6.06 -3.72
N GLU A 83 9.79 -5.87 -2.58
CA GLU A 83 9.24 -5.15 -1.45
C GLU A 83 8.93 -3.69 -1.82
N LYS A 84 9.83 -2.99 -2.53
CA LYS A 84 9.60 -1.63 -3.02
C LYS A 84 8.38 -1.55 -3.94
N VAL A 85 8.25 -2.52 -4.86
CA VAL A 85 7.10 -2.59 -5.76
C VAL A 85 5.81 -2.78 -4.98
N LEU A 86 5.79 -3.65 -3.97
CA LEU A 86 4.59 -3.87 -3.17
C LEU A 86 4.23 -2.65 -2.32
N CYS A 87 5.21 -1.98 -1.71
CA CYS A 87 5.01 -0.73 -0.97
C CYS A 87 4.39 0.37 -1.86
N ASP A 88 4.89 0.53 -3.09
CA ASP A 88 4.35 1.49 -4.05
C ASP A 88 2.93 1.09 -4.51
N ALA A 89 2.67 -0.20 -4.67
CA ALA A 89 1.37 -0.73 -5.07
C ALA A 89 0.29 -0.54 -3.99
N ASP A 90 0.68 -0.63 -2.72
CA ASP A 90 -0.18 -0.44 -1.55
C ASP A 90 -0.73 1.00 -1.51
N LEU A 91 0.16 1.96 -1.72
CA LEU A 91 -0.17 3.39 -1.74
C LEU A 91 -0.57 3.93 -3.12
N TYR A 92 -0.77 3.05 -4.11
CA TYR A 92 -1.14 3.43 -5.48
C TYR A 92 -2.43 4.26 -5.55
N HIS A 93 -3.36 4.06 -4.61
CA HIS A 93 -4.62 4.79 -4.55
C HIS A 93 -4.42 6.33 -4.43
N PHE A 94 -3.27 6.80 -3.94
CA PHE A 94 -2.88 8.21 -3.94
C PHE A 94 -2.79 8.83 -5.33
N THR A 95 -2.65 8.03 -6.39
CA THR A 95 -2.57 8.50 -7.77
C THR A 95 -3.94 8.60 -8.46
N LYS A 96 -4.97 7.99 -7.88
CA LYS A 96 -6.28 7.88 -8.55
C LYS A 96 -7.05 9.18 -8.44
N THR A 97 -7.79 9.54 -9.48
CA THR A 97 -8.74 10.67 -9.43
C THR A 97 -9.86 10.44 -8.42
N SER A 98 -10.12 9.19 -8.07
CA SER A 98 -11.05 8.78 -7.00
C SER A 98 -10.42 8.80 -5.59
N TYR A 99 -9.22 9.38 -5.43
CA TYR A 99 -8.59 9.51 -4.12
C TYR A 99 -9.48 10.15 -3.03
N PRO A 100 -10.31 11.18 -3.31
CA PRO A 100 -11.19 11.75 -2.30
C PRO A 100 -12.18 10.74 -1.69
N GLN A 101 -12.60 9.71 -2.43
CA GLN A 101 -13.44 8.64 -1.88
C GLN A 101 -12.62 7.73 -0.95
N TYR A 102 -11.39 7.38 -1.33
CA TYR A 102 -10.47 6.61 -0.48
C TYR A 102 -10.16 7.35 0.82
N ALA A 103 -9.84 8.64 0.76
CA ALA A 103 -9.57 9.44 1.94
C ALA A 103 -10.76 9.45 2.93
N LYS A 104 -12.01 9.51 2.44
CA LYS A 104 -13.19 9.42 3.31
C LYS A 104 -13.30 8.06 3.99
N ALA A 105 -13.01 6.97 3.26
CA ALA A 105 -13.02 5.63 3.82
C ALA A 105 -11.94 5.47 4.91
N ILE A 106 -10.71 5.92 4.65
CA ILE A 106 -9.60 5.89 5.62
C ILE A 106 -9.92 6.71 6.88
N ARG A 107 -10.53 7.89 6.74
CA ARG A 107 -10.98 8.68 7.90
C ARG A 107 -11.94 7.89 8.80
N LYS A 108 -12.91 7.22 8.19
CA LYS A 108 -13.89 6.41 8.90
C LYS A 108 -13.23 5.19 9.55
N GLU A 109 -12.30 4.56 8.86
CA GLU A 109 -11.52 3.45 9.39
C GLU A 109 -10.70 3.87 10.64
N PHE A 110 -10.07 5.06 10.60
CA PHE A 110 -9.35 5.60 11.75
C PHE A 110 -10.27 5.92 12.94
N GLU A 111 -11.48 6.39 12.67
CA GLU A 111 -12.49 6.58 13.70
C GLU A 111 -12.89 5.24 14.35
N GLU A 112 -13.23 4.23 13.54
CA GLU A 112 -13.73 2.94 14.01
C GLU A 112 -12.67 2.09 14.73
N PHE A 113 -11.45 2.03 14.19
CA PHE A 113 -10.42 1.10 14.69
C PHE A 113 -9.36 1.75 15.57
N LEU A 114 -9.17 3.08 15.47
CA LEU A 114 -8.17 3.81 16.24
C LEU A 114 -8.77 4.85 17.20
N GLY A 115 -10.09 5.07 17.16
CA GLY A 115 -10.76 6.10 17.97
C GLY A 115 -10.31 7.53 17.61
N ARG A 116 -9.76 7.72 16.40
CA ARG A 116 -9.23 9.01 15.95
C ARG A 116 -10.31 9.77 15.20
N MET A 117 -10.92 10.72 15.90
CA MET A 117 -11.89 11.62 15.30
C MET A 117 -11.19 12.90 14.84
N TYR A 118 -11.57 13.38 13.66
CA TYR A 118 -11.07 14.63 13.10
C TYR A 118 -12.27 15.48 12.70
N SER A 119 -12.20 16.79 12.88
CA SER A 119 -13.02 17.75 12.13
C SER A 119 -12.64 17.72 10.64
N ASP A 120 -13.44 18.38 9.80
CA ASP A 120 -13.14 18.46 8.37
C ASP A 120 -11.82 19.20 8.09
N GLU A 121 -11.53 20.26 8.85
CA GLU A 121 -10.29 21.03 8.73
C GLU A 121 -9.07 20.21 9.16
N GLU A 122 -9.15 19.55 10.32
CA GLU A 122 -8.07 18.69 10.83
C GLU A 122 -7.81 17.52 9.86
N TRP A 123 -8.88 16.87 9.39
CA TRP A 123 -8.74 15.77 8.42
C TRP A 123 -8.06 16.25 7.15
N GLN A 124 -8.46 17.40 6.62
CA GLN A 124 -7.85 17.95 5.42
C GLN A 124 -6.36 18.22 5.62
N HIS A 125 -5.95 18.74 6.78
CA HIS A 125 -4.55 18.97 7.11
C HIS A 125 -3.76 17.66 7.22
N VAL A 126 -4.24 16.70 8.03
CA VAL A 126 -3.59 15.40 8.24
C VAL A 126 -3.44 14.64 6.93
N ASN A 127 -4.52 14.56 6.15
CA ASN A 127 -4.54 13.86 4.87
C ASN A 127 -3.58 14.49 3.84
N ALA A 128 -3.58 15.83 3.73
CA ALA A 128 -2.68 16.53 2.81
C ALA A 128 -1.21 16.36 3.22
N ALA A 129 -0.90 16.42 4.52
CA ALA A 129 0.43 16.18 5.04
C ALA A 129 0.91 14.76 4.73
N GLN A 130 0.08 13.74 4.98
CA GLN A 130 0.43 12.35 4.67
C GLN A 130 0.77 12.13 3.19
N LEU A 131 -0.01 12.71 2.27
CA LEU A 131 0.26 12.60 0.84
C LEU A 131 1.52 13.35 0.43
N ALA A 132 1.76 14.53 1.01
CA ALA A 132 2.91 15.36 0.70
C ALA A 132 4.22 14.73 1.21
N GLU A 133 4.21 14.17 2.42
CA GLU A 133 5.38 13.55 3.05
C GLU A 133 5.71 12.16 2.50
N HIS A 134 4.71 11.42 2.02
CA HIS A 134 4.91 10.10 1.44
C HIS A 134 5.83 10.15 0.20
N GLY A 135 6.81 9.24 0.10
CA GLY A 135 7.63 9.06 -1.09
C GLY A 135 7.57 7.63 -1.61
N TYR A 136 7.40 7.47 -2.92
CA TYR A 136 7.48 6.16 -3.56
C TYR A 136 8.92 5.64 -3.62
N CYS A 137 9.07 4.32 -3.58
CA CYS A 137 10.32 3.60 -3.43
C CYS A 137 10.97 3.20 -4.77
N THR A 138 10.18 2.83 -5.77
CA THR A 138 10.68 2.42 -7.09
C THR A 138 10.96 3.62 -7.99
N GLU A 139 11.80 3.47 -9.00
CA GLU A 139 12.06 4.54 -9.97
C GLU A 139 10.80 4.92 -10.76
N TYR A 140 9.95 3.94 -11.08
CA TYR A 140 8.64 4.18 -11.67
C TYR A 140 7.73 4.97 -10.72
N GLY A 141 7.67 4.58 -9.45
CA GLY A 141 6.91 5.28 -8.43
C GLY A 141 7.34 6.74 -8.27
N LYS A 142 8.65 6.97 -8.17
CA LYS A 142 9.23 8.32 -8.03
C LYS A 142 8.94 9.22 -9.23
N SER A 143 9.03 8.68 -10.45
CA SER A 143 8.94 9.48 -11.69
C SER A 143 7.53 9.59 -12.26
N VAL A 144 6.68 8.59 -12.07
CA VAL A 144 5.33 8.52 -12.66
C VAL A 144 4.26 8.68 -11.58
N LEU A 145 4.26 7.83 -10.55
CA LEU A 145 3.20 7.86 -9.52
C LEU A 145 3.23 9.16 -8.70
N SER A 146 4.41 9.70 -8.39
CA SER A 146 4.56 10.99 -7.70
C SER A 146 3.83 12.12 -8.44
N ARG A 147 3.92 12.19 -9.77
CA ARG A 147 3.29 13.25 -10.57
C ARG A 147 1.77 13.23 -10.43
N PHE A 148 1.16 12.05 -10.42
CA PHE A 148 -0.28 11.91 -10.24
C PHE A 148 -0.70 12.18 -8.78
N LYS A 149 0.12 11.75 -7.81
CA LYS A 149 -0.09 12.08 -6.39
C LYS A 149 -0.04 13.60 -6.16
N GLU A 150 0.90 14.30 -6.77
CA GLU A 150 1.05 15.77 -6.67
C GLU A 150 -0.20 16.51 -7.15
N LEU A 151 -0.84 16.05 -8.23
CA LEU A 151 -2.13 16.60 -8.67
C LEU A 151 -3.22 16.45 -7.60
N ASN A 152 -3.26 15.31 -6.91
CA ASN A 152 -4.21 15.10 -5.81
C ASN A 152 -3.89 15.99 -4.59
N VAL A 153 -2.60 16.21 -4.28
CA VAL A 153 -2.17 17.15 -3.24
C VAL A 153 -2.65 18.57 -3.57
N GLU A 154 -2.47 19.03 -4.80
CA GLU A 154 -2.96 20.34 -5.24
C GLU A 154 -4.48 20.47 -5.12
N LEU A 155 -5.25 19.43 -5.49
CA LEU A 155 -6.70 19.42 -5.38
C LEU A 155 -7.18 19.52 -3.92
N LEU A 156 -6.45 18.89 -2.99
CA LEU A 156 -6.73 19.01 -1.55
C LEU A 156 -6.48 20.43 -1.04
N TYR A 157 -5.41 21.09 -1.49
CA TYR A 157 -5.13 22.48 -1.10
C TYR A 157 -6.07 23.50 -1.76
N LYS A 158 -6.45 23.32 -3.04
CA LYS A 158 -7.39 24.23 -3.71
C LYS A 158 -8.77 24.26 -3.05
N LYS A 159 -9.24 23.12 -2.51
CA LYS A 159 -10.48 23.08 -1.73
C LYS A 159 -10.42 23.93 -0.45
N LYS A 160 -9.22 24.15 0.12
CA LYS A 160 -9.04 25.05 1.28
C LYS A 160 -9.31 26.51 0.93
N ASN A 161 -8.99 26.93 -0.29
CA ASN A 161 -9.10 28.34 -0.69
C ASN A 161 -10.50 28.73 -1.20
N ASN A 162 -11.39 27.75 -1.41
CA ASN A 162 -12.74 27.94 -1.96
C ASN A 162 -13.86 27.64 -0.94
N ASN A 163 -13.51 27.31 0.31
CA ASN A 163 -14.42 27.16 1.44
C ASN A 163 -14.17 28.29 2.44
#